data_AF-A0A931YVX3-F1
#
_entry.id   AF-A0A931YVX3-F1
#
_cell.length_a   1.000
_cell.length_b   1.000
_cell.length_c   1.000
_cell.angle_alpha   90.00
_cell.angle_beta   90.00
_cell.angle_gamma   90.00
#
_symmetry.space_group_name_H-M   'P 1'
#
loop_
_entity.id
_entity.type
_entity.pdbx_description
1 polymer ?
#
loop_
_entity_poly.entity_id
_entity_poly.type
_entity_poly.pdbx_seq_one_letter_code
_entity_poly.pdbx_strand_id
1 'polypeptide(L)'
;MTSRLARLLAPRRIALVGVPADLGRPGARPLVYLQRHGFPGAIYPVNPRHGEIGGLRTYPALAALPERPDVVWVGVSGPQVLGVLEEMARLGIPNAVVLTAGFAETDAAGRRRQAALRAVAEAAGITVLGPNMLGFINCWARVPLTFSPAGGLEPLVPGALGVASQSGALAGIVVNRAFDRRIGVSAMVSTGNELGVTVSECLEYFAEDPRTRAVALVAEGIRDGARFRAAAARLTAAGKPVVALKMGGSGVGRRNALTHTGALTGSPEAFAAVARQLGIAEVDTLDDLVEVAGYLSREGRVPRRGVAVVATSGGASIMTADQLEARGVPMPRLRPRTVAALARLLPDYARTRDNPVDVTAGLSEALFAGVLETLVADAGVDGVVTMVTGARGVERAENVARVARAAARPVVACWLGGSLTEDGLRRLDELAVPCFRSPRTLAQALAAARAFDRARAAWRGRRPLRVRARP
;
A
#
# COMPACT_ATOMS: atom_id res chain seq x y z
N MET A 1 14.54 -13.98 4.94
CA MET A 1 14.74 -12.52 5.01
C MET A 1 15.59 -12.22 6.24
N THR A 2 16.73 -11.57 6.07
CA THR A 2 17.73 -11.36 7.14
C THR A 2 17.79 -9.91 7.64
N SER A 3 16.97 -9.01 7.07
CA SER A 3 16.98 -7.59 7.45
C SER A 3 16.47 -7.34 8.87
N ARG A 4 17.00 -6.32 9.53
CA ARG A 4 16.58 -5.89 10.88
C ARG A 4 15.07 -5.65 10.98
N LEU A 5 14.48 -5.06 9.94
CA LEU A 5 13.07 -4.73 9.91
C LEU A 5 12.18 -5.98 9.79
N ALA A 6 12.64 -7.04 9.12
CA ALA A 6 11.90 -8.31 9.08
C ALA A 6 11.75 -8.93 10.48
N ARG A 7 12.78 -8.84 11.33
CA ARG A 7 12.71 -9.30 12.73
C ARG A 7 11.77 -8.45 13.58
N LEU A 8 11.75 -7.13 13.35
CA LEU A 8 10.85 -6.21 14.04
C LEU A 8 9.37 -6.46 13.65
N LEU A 9 9.09 -6.72 12.37
CA LEU A 9 7.72 -6.84 11.85
C LEU A 9 7.08 -8.23 12.02
N ALA A 10 7.86 -9.26 12.35
CA ALA A 10 7.37 -10.62 12.60
C ALA A 10 7.95 -11.22 13.91
N PRO A 11 7.73 -10.56 15.05
CA PRO A 11 8.21 -11.04 16.35
C PRO A 11 7.45 -12.30 16.79
N ARG A 12 8.07 -13.09 17.66
CA ARG A 12 7.43 -14.20 18.39
C ARG A 12 7.13 -13.85 19.84
N ARG A 13 7.83 -12.86 20.41
CA ARG A 13 7.66 -12.42 21.79
C ARG A 13 7.58 -10.90 21.83
N ILE A 14 6.47 -10.37 22.35
CA ILE A 14 6.17 -8.94 22.39
C ILE A 14 6.00 -8.52 23.85
N ALA A 15 6.81 -7.57 24.31
CA ALA A 15 6.56 -6.88 25.58
C ALA A 15 5.84 -5.56 25.34
N LEU A 16 4.82 -5.27 26.14
CA LEU A 16 4.01 -4.06 26.04
C LEU A 16 4.19 -3.21 27.30
N VAL A 17 5.10 -2.23 27.25
CA VAL A 17 5.43 -1.35 28.37
C VAL A 17 4.48 -0.15 28.40
N GLY A 18 3.85 0.08 29.55
CA GLY A 18 2.93 1.22 29.72
C GLY A 18 1.51 0.95 29.22
N VAL A 19 1.12 -0.31 29.04
CA VAL A 19 -0.27 -0.67 28.74
C VAL A 19 -1.16 -0.31 29.95
N PRO A 20 -2.25 0.46 29.75
CA PRO A 20 -3.19 0.77 30.80
C PRO A 20 -4.08 -0.44 31.13
N ALA A 21 -4.50 -0.58 32.39
CA ALA A 21 -5.44 -1.62 32.81
C ALA A 21 -6.86 -1.42 32.21
N ASP A 22 -7.23 -0.17 31.98
CA ASP A 22 -8.46 0.19 31.25
C ASP A 22 -8.27 -0.08 29.75
N LEU A 23 -8.86 -1.18 29.29
CA LEU A 23 -8.78 -1.66 27.90
C LEU A 23 -9.52 -0.76 26.90
N GLY A 24 -10.34 0.19 27.36
CA GLY A 24 -10.99 1.18 26.50
C GLY A 24 -10.03 2.27 26.01
N ARG A 25 -8.87 2.43 26.65
CA ARG A 25 -7.90 3.48 26.29
C ARG A 25 -7.12 3.13 25.02
N PRO A 26 -6.77 4.13 24.19
CA PRO A 26 -5.95 3.88 22.99
C PRO A 26 -4.65 3.12 23.26
N GLY A 27 -4.00 3.35 24.40
CA GLY A 27 -2.77 2.65 24.78
C GLY A 27 -2.92 1.14 25.04
N ALA A 28 -4.14 0.64 25.25
CA ALA A 28 -4.41 -0.80 25.39
C ALA A 28 -4.70 -1.50 24.06
N ARG A 29 -4.93 -0.74 22.99
CA ARG A 29 -5.29 -1.28 21.66
C ARG A 29 -4.32 -2.34 21.13
N PRO A 30 -2.98 -2.20 21.23
CA PRO A 30 -2.08 -3.25 20.75
C PRO A 30 -2.30 -4.59 21.46
N LEU A 31 -2.53 -4.60 22.78
CA LEU A 31 -2.87 -5.82 23.52
C LEU A 31 -4.17 -6.42 22.99
N VAL A 32 -5.23 -5.59 22.92
CA VAL A 32 -6.56 -6.00 22.46
C VAL A 32 -6.50 -6.56 21.02
N TYR A 33 -5.75 -5.92 20.13
CA TYR A 33 -5.66 -6.34 18.72
C TYR A 33 -4.83 -7.60 18.55
N LEU A 34 -3.71 -7.74 19.28
CA LEU A 34 -2.91 -8.97 19.26
C LEU A 34 -3.75 -10.17 19.72
N GLN A 35 -4.54 -10.01 20.79
CA GLN A 35 -5.45 -11.06 21.27
C GLN A 35 -6.59 -11.32 20.27
N ARG A 36 -7.26 -10.27 19.80
CA ARG A 36 -8.37 -10.38 18.82
C ARG A 36 -7.97 -11.14 17.57
N HIS A 37 -6.79 -10.85 17.03
CA HIS A 37 -6.31 -11.47 15.79
C HIS A 37 -5.55 -12.78 16.00
N GLY A 38 -5.50 -13.28 17.24
CA GLY A 38 -4.87 -14.56 17.57
C GLY A 38 -3.39 -14.58 17.23
N PHE A 39 -2.64 -13.56 17.69
CA PHE A 39 -1.19 -13.54 17.57
C PHE A 39 -0.59 -14.85 18.12
N PRO A 40 0.19 -15.61 17.32
CA PRO A 40 0.63 -16.94 17.72
C PRO A 40 1.79 -16.96 18.72
N GLY A 41 2.33 -15.78 19.07
CA GLY A 41 3.47 -15.63 19.97
C GLY A 41 3.08 -15.23 21.39
N ALA A 42 4.10 -14.98 22.23
CA ALA A 42 3.90 -14.57 23.61
C ALA A 42 3.69 -13.04 23.72
N ILE A 43 2.74 -12.64 24.55
CA ILE A 43 2.45 -11.24 24.87
C ILE A 43 2.75 -11.03 26.36
N TYR A 44 3.61 -10.07 26.67
CA TYR A 44 3.99 -9.72 28.03
C TYR A 44 3.61 -8.27 28.36
N PRO A 45 2.47 -8.02 29.01
CA PRO A 45 2.18 -6.70 29.56
C PRO A 45 3.19 -6.34 30.67
N VAL A 46 3.81 -5.16 30.58
CA VAL A 46 4.75 -4.66 31.58
C VAL A 46 4.14 -3.45 32.27
N ASN A 47 3.75 -3.65 33.53
CA ASN A 47 3.11 -2.66 34.37
C ASN A 47 3.40 -2.97 35.86
N PRO A 48 4.02 -2.06 36.63
CA PRO A 48 4.37 -2.32 38.03
C PRO A 48 3.18 -2.23 39.00
N ARG A 49 2.01 -1.74 38.57
CA ARG A 49 0.87 -1.43 39.47
C ARG A 49 -0.23 -2.49 39.47
N HIS A 50 -0.38 -3.24 38.38
CA HIS A 50 -1.45 -4.23 38.21
C HIS A 50 -0.81 -5.60 38.08
N GLY A 51 -1.42 -6.65 38.64
CA GLY A 51 -0.96 -8.05 38.52
C GLY A 51 -1.50 -8.79 37.29
N GLU A 52 -2.55 -8.27 36.67
CA GLU A 52 -3.17 -8.81 35.47
C GLU A 52 -3.74 -7.65 34.63
N ILE A 53 -3.57 -7.71 33.30
CA ILE A 53 -4.20 -6.79 32.33
C ILE A 53 -4.66 -7.62 31.13
N GLY A 54 -5.93 -7.50 30.75
CA GLY A 54 -6.50 -8.20 29.59
C GLY A 54 -6.41 -9.73 29.69
N GLY A 55 -6.56 -10.29 30.90
CA GLY A 55 -6.47 -11.74 31.15
C GLY A 55 -5.04 -12.29 31.08
N LEU A 56 -4.03 -11.42 31.00
CA LEU A 56 -2.62 -11.81 30.98
C LEU A 56 -1.91 -11.34 32.24
N ARG A 57 -1.09 -12.22 32.81
CA ARG A 57 -0.14 -11.87 33.87
C ARG A 57 0.74 -10.71 33.42
N THR A 58 0.86 -9.71 34.27
CA THR A 58 1.76 -8.57 34.06
C THR A 58 3.09 -8.78 34.76
N TYR A 59 4.09 -8.02 34.33
CA TYR A 59 5.43 -8.02 34.92
C TYR A 59 5.82 -6.59 35.31
N PRO A 60 6.54 -6.38 36.43
CA PRO A 60 6.86 -5.05 36.91
C PRO A 60 7.94 -4.33 36.08
N ALA A 61 8.78 -5.08 35.35
CA ALA A 61 9.90 -4.58 34.55
C ALA A 61 10.25 -5.57 33.42
N LEU A 62 11.03 -5.14 32.42
CA LEU A 62 11.49 -6.02 31.34
C LEU A 62 12.42 -7.13 31.87
N ALA A 63 13.21 -6.82 32.91
CA ALA A 63 14.08 -7.80 33.56
C ALA A 63 13.34 -8.95 34.28
N ALA A 64 12.04 -8.77 34.58
CA ALA A 64 11.22 -9.78 35.24
C ALA A 64 10.51 -10.72 34.26
N LEU A 65 10.69 -10.54 32.95
CA LEU A 65 10.06 -11.37 31.94
C LEU A 65 10.65 -12.79 31.94
N PRO A 66 9.82 -13.82 31.70
CA PRO A 66 10.28 -15.21 31.67
C PRO A 66 11.23 -15.47 30.49
N GLU A 67 11.05 -14.70 29.41
CA GLU A 67 11.89 -14.76 28.22
C GLU A 67 12.17 -13.35 27.69
N ARG A 68 13.34 -13.20 27.07
CA ARG A 68 13.71 -11.97 26.38
C ARG A 68 12.75 -11.71 25.20
N PRO A 69 12.07 -10.56 25.14
CA PRO A 69 11.18 -10.23 24.02
C PRO A 69 11.97 -9.93 22.74
N ASP A 70 11.35 -10.16 21.58
CA ASP A 70 11.92 -9.77 20.29
C ASP A 70 11.69 -8.29 20.02
N VAL A 71 10.57 -7.75 20.51
CA VAL A 71 10.20 -6.33 20.38
C VAL A 71 9.53 -5.83 21.65
N VAL A 72 9.82 -4.57 21.99
CA VAL A 72 9.14 -3.83 23.05
C VAL A 72 8.32 -2.72 22.43
N TRP A 73 7.01 -2.73 22.70
CA TRP A 73 6.11 -1.61 22.46
C TRP A 73 6.15 -0.65 23.64
N VAL A 74 6.40 0.63 23.39
CA VAL A 74 6.67 1.63 24.42
C VAL A 74 5.57 2.69 24.43
N GLY A 75 4.64 2.57 25.38
CA GLY A 75 3.51 3.47 25.59
C GLY A 75 3.60 4.32 26.87
N VAL A 76 4.80 4.67 27.31
CA VAL A 76 5.05 5.55 28.47
C VAL A 76 5.27 7.00 28.02
N SER A 77 5.24 7.96 28.96
CA SER A 77 5.47 9.37 28.64
C SER A 77 6.88 9.63 28.08
N GLY A 78 7.05 10.67 27.27
CA GLY A 78 8.32 10.99 26.59
C GLY A 78 9.57 10.96 27.47
N PRO A 79 9.56 11.54 28.69
CA PRO A 79 10.69 11.46 29.62
C PRO A 79 11.06 10.04 30.06
N GLN A 80 10.10 9.12 30.11
CA GLN A 80 10.31 7.74 30.58
C GLN A 80 10.85 6.81 29.49
N VAL A 81 10.72 7.19 28.21
CA VAL A 81 11.14 6.36 27.07
C VAL A 81 12.64 6.03 27.12
N LEU A 82 13.47 6.98 27.57
CA LEU A 82 14.93 6.78 27.67
C LEU A 82 15.29 5.65 28.63
N GLY A 83 14.70 5.63 29.83
CA GLY A 83 14.94 4.58 30.81
C GLY A 83 14.50 3.19 30.32
N VAL A 84 13.43 3.12 29.52
CA VAL A 84 13.00 1.86 28.88
C VAL A 84 14.05 1.40 27.86
N LEU A 85 14.59 2.29 27.02
CA LEU A 85 15.63 1.95 26.06
C LEU A 85 16.96 1.55 26.73
N GLU A 86 17.32 2.18 27.84
CA GLU A 86 18.49 1.80 28.64
C GLU A 86 18.31 0.41 29.28
N GLU A 87 17.11 0.10 29.78
CA GLU A 87 16.79 -1.25 30.25
C GLU A 87 16.87 -2.27 29.12
N MET A 88 16.31 -1.95 27.94
CA MET A 88 16.44 -2.78 26.74
C MET A 88 17.89 -3.01 26.35
N ALA A 89 18.74 -1.98 26.40
CA ALA A 89 20.16 -2.09 26.10
C ALA A 89 20.87 -3.06 27.04
N ARG A 90 20.64 -2.96 28.36
CA ARG A 90 21.21 -3.89 29.36
C ARG A 90 20.76 -5.33 29.15
N LEU A 91 19.51 -5.54 28.75
CA LEU A 91 18.93 -6.86 28.50
C LEU A 91 19.17 -7.37 27.07
N GLY A 92 19.84 -6.57 26.23
CA GLY A 92 20.11 -6.84 24.83
C GLY A 92 18.86 -6.86 23.93
N ILE A 93 17.71 -6.34 24.34
CA ILE A 93 16.46 -6.43 23.54
C ILE A 93 16.60 -5.63 22.23
N PRO A 94 16.40 -6.26 21.05
CA PRO A 94 16.90 -5.70 19.79
C PRO A 94 15.97 -4.70 19.10
N ASN A 95 14.67 -4.64 19.44
CA ASN A 95 13.70 -3.82 18.71
C ASN A 95 12.78 -3.04 19.63
N ALA A 96 12.60 -1.75 19.34
CA ALA A 96 11.68 -0.84 20.03
C ALA A 96 10.65 -0.27 19.06
N VAL A 97 9.38 -0.22 19.48
CA VAL A 97 8.28 0.46 18.80
C VAL A 97 7.86 1.60 19.72
N VAL A 98 8.32 2.81 19.42
CA VAL A 98 8.13 4.00 20.27
C VAL A 98 7.06 4.87 19.64
N LEU A 99 5.96 5.06 20.36
CA LEU A 99 4.77 5.73 19.82
C LEU A 99 4.67 7.16 20.31
N THR A 100 5.16 7.39 21.52
CA THR A 100 5.05 8.63 22.26
C THR A 100 5.59 9.81 21.45
N ALA A 101 4.82 10.91 21.47
CA ALA A 101 5.25 12.23 21.01
C ALA A 101 6.05 12.96 22.12
N GLY A 102 6.40 14.22 21.90
CA GLY A 102 7.27 15.01 22.77
C GLY A 102 8.75 14.99 22.37
N PHE A 103 9.07 14.75 21.10
CA PHE A 103 10.45 14.64 20.62
C PHE A 103 10.80 15.79 19.67
N ALA A 104 11.50 15.52 18.56
CA ALA A 104 12.03 16.58 17.69
C ALA A 104 10.93 17.48 17.08
N GLU A 105 9.69 17.02 17.05
CA GLU A 105 8.51 17.75 16.56
C GLU A 105 8.03 18.86 17.50
N THR A 106 8.50 18.91 18.76
CA THR A 106 8.03 19.93 19.73
C THR A 106 8.95 21.14 19.80
N ASP A 107 10.10 21.01 20.45
CA ASP A 107 10.98 22.12 20.84
C ASP A 107 12.44 21.68 21.01
N ALA A 108 13.29 22.57 21.53
CA ALA A 108 14.70 22.26 21.77
C ALA A 108 14.91 21.13 22.80
N ALA A 109 14.04 21.03 23.82
CA ALA A 109 14.12 19.95 24.80
C ALA A 109 13.69 18.60 24.20
N GLY A 110 12.66 18.60 23.36
CA GLY A 110 12.24 17.47 22.55
C GLY A 110 13.34 16.97 21.61
N ARG A 111 14.07 17.87 20.93
CA ARG A 111 15.25 17.52 20.13
C ARG A 111 16.36 16.88 20.95
N ARG A 112 16.67 17.41 22.14
CA ARG A 112 17.65 16.80 23.07
C ARG A 112 17.22 15.41 23.53
N ARG A 113 15.94 15.22 23.88
CA ARG A 113 15.39 13.90 24.20
C ARG A 113 15.56 12.92 23.06
N GLN A 114 15.25 13.33 21.83
CA GLN A 114 15.40 12.48 20.65
C GLN A 114 16.88 12.12 20.38
N ALA A 115 17.80 13.07 20.58
CA ALA A 115 19.24 12.82 20.44
C ALA A 115 19.77 11.81 21.47
N ALA A 116 19.31 11.90 22.73
CA ALA A 116 19.66 10.92 23.76
C ALA A 116 19.16 9.51 23.43
N LEU A 117 17.90 9.38 22.96
CA LEU A 117 17.36 8.10 22.50
C LEU A 117 18.16 7.53 21.34
N ARG A 118 18.58 8.37 20.39
CA ARG A 118 19.41 7.97 19.25
C ARG A 118 20.74 7.39 19.73
N ALA A 119 21.42 8.09 20.64
CA ALA A 119 22.72 7.65 21.15
C ALA A 119 22.64 6.26 21.82
N VAL A 120 21.63 6.04 22.67
CA VAL A 120 21.42 4.71 23.31
C VAL A 120 21.09 3.64 22.28
N ALA A 121 20.18 3.93 21.34
CA ALA A 121 19.78 2.97 20.33
C ALA A 121 20.95 2.56 19.40
N GLU A 122 21.76 3.51 18.96
CA GLU A 122 22.92 3.25 18.11
C GLU A 122 24.02 2.49 18.86
N ALA A 123 24.34 2.89 20.09
CA ALA A 123 25.35 2.21 20.91
C ALA A 123 24.97 0.75 21.24
N ALA A 124 23.69 0.49 21.50
CA ALA A 124 23.19 -0.84 21.85
C ALA A 124 22.71 -1.67 20.64
N GLY A 125 22.73 -1.11 19.42
CA GLY A 125 22.23 -1.78 18.22
C GLY A 125 20.71 -2.01 18.21
N ILE A 126 19.94 -1.21 18.94
CA ILE A 126 18.48 -1.31 19.01
C ILE A 126 17.87 -0.69 17.76
N THR A 127 17.04 -1.46 17.07
CA THR A 127 16.23 -0.94 15.96
C THR A 127 14.99 -0.25 16.51
N VAL A 128 14.89 1.07 16.30
CA VAL A 128 13.74 1.87 16.76
C VAL A 128 12.82 2.22 15.60
N LEU A 129 11.55 1.84 15.68
CA LEU A 129 10.48 2.41 14.87
C LEU A 129 9.83 3.57 15.63
N GLY A 130 9.69 4.74 14.99
CA GLY A 130 9.23 5.98 15.61
C GLY A 130 10.36 6.96 15.99
N PRO A 131 10.18 7.85 16.97
CA PRO A 131 8.99 8.04 17.82
C PRO A 131 7.83 8.72 17.06
N ASN A 132 6.76 9.10 17.79
CA ASN A 132 5.62 9.86 17.27
C ASN A 132 4.97 9.20 16.03
N MET A 133 4.48 7.98 16.21
CA MET A 133 3.87 7.18 15.14
C MET A 133 2.77 6.28 15.67
N LEU A 134 2.00 5.65 14.77
CA LEU A 134 0.92 4.74 15.17
C LEU A 134 1.36 3.28 15.36
N GLY A 135 2.55 2.88 14.91
CA GLY A 135 3.02 1.49 14.94
C GLY A 135 3.00 0.82 13.57
N PHE A 136 2.81 -0.50 13.56
CA PHE A 136 2.74 -1.28 12.33
C PHE A 136 1.66 -2.36 12.41
N ILE A 137 1.26 -2.86 11.25
CA ILE A 137 0.40 -4.05 11.10
C ILE A 137 1.09 -5.00 10.14
N ASN A 138 1.38 -6.22 10.56
CA ASN A 138 1.77 -7.31 9.67
C ASN A 138 0.61 -8.30 9.57
N CYS A 139 -0.10 -8.29 8.44
CA CYS A 139 -1.31 -9.10 8.28
C CYS A 139 -0.98 -10.59 8.13
N TRP A 140 0.16 -10.93 7.54
CA TRP A 140 0.61 -12.31 7.39
C TRP A 140 1.05 -12.94 8.72
N ALA A 141 1.71 -12.15 9.57
CA ALA A 141 2.16 -12.60 10.89
C ALA A 141 1.08 -12.45 11.99
N ARG A 142 -0.05 -11.82 11.67
CA ARG A 142 -1.11 -11.43 12.64
C ARG A 142 -0.56 -10.57 13.79
N VAL A 143 0.26 -9.57 13.43
CA VAL A 143 0.90 -8.65 14.37
C VAL A 143 0.41 -7.21 14.12
N PRO A 144 -0.74 -6.82 14.67
CA PRO A 144 -1.19 -5.43 14.71
C PRO A 144 -0.59 -4.70 15.91
N LEU A 145 0.72 -4.45 15.89
CA LEU A 145 1.42 -3.72 16.95
C LEU A 145 1.25 -2.20 16.76
N THR A 146 -0.01 -1.75 16.88
CA THR A 146 -0.47 -0.37 16.62
C THR A 146 -1.60 0.03 17.56
N PHE A 147 -1.80 1.34 17.75
CA PHE A 147 -3.02 1.89 18.35
C PHE A 147 -3.97 2.56 17.34
N SER A 148 -3.66 2.48 16.04
CA SER A 148 -4.59 2.89 14.99
C SER A 148 -5.85 2.03 15.03
N PRO A 149 -7.06 2.60 14.90
CA PRO A 149 -8.29 1.82 14.73
C PRO A 149 -8.21 0.78 13.59
N ALA A 150 -7.36 1.02 12.59
CA ALA A 150 -7.11 0.07 11.50
C ALA A 150 -6.59 -1.30 11.97
N GLY A 151 -5.90 -1.37 13.12
CA GLY A 151 -5.47 -2.64 13.71
C GLY A 151 -6.62 -3.49 14.28
N GLY A 152 -7.79 -2.87 14.51
CA GLY A 152 -8.98 -3.52 15.02
C GLY A 152 -9.95 -4.01 13.94
N LEU A 153 -9.67 -3.75 12.65
CA LEU A 153 -10.50 -4.20 11.53
C LEU A 153 -10.55 -5.72 11.48
N GLU A 154 -11.73 -6.26 11.19
CA GLU A 154 -11.97 -7.70 11.22
C GLU A 154 -12.67 -8.17 9.93
N PRO A 155 -12.08 -9.12 9.18
CA PRO A 155 -10.73 -9.68 9.38
C PRO A 155 -9.63 -8.68 8.98
N LEU A 156 -8.41 -8.83 9.54
CA LEU A 156 -7.22 -8.35 8.84
C LEU A 156 -7.09 -9.16 7.55
N VAL A 157 -6.98 -8.50 6.40
CA VAL A 157 -6.91 -9.17 5.09
C VAL A 157 -5.45 -9.27 4.65
N PRO A 158 -4.79 -10.45 4.75
CA PRO A 158 -3.44 -10.62 4.23
C PRO A 158 -3.44 -10.49 2.71
N GLY A 159 -2.48 -9.76 2.16
CA GLY A 159 -2.30 -9.66 0.72
C GLY A 159 -0.93 -9.14 0.33
N ALA A 160 -0.86 -8.49 -0.83
CA ALA A 160 0.40 -8.18 -1.49
C ALA A 160 0.74 -6.68 -1.52
N LEU A 161 -0.08 -5.82 -0.93
CA LEU A 161 0.18 -4.39 -0.84
C LEU A 161 1.00 -4.06 0.42
N GLY A 162 2.23 -3.61 0.24
CA GLY A 162 3.01 -2.99 1.31
C GLY A 162 2.61 -1.53 1.49
N VAL A 163 2.57 -1.03 2.72
CA VAL A 163 2.26 0.37 3.03
C VAL A 163 3.38 0.96 3.89
N ALA A 164 4.03 2.02 3.40
CA ALA A 164 4.99 2.82 4.17
C ALA A 164 4.47 4.24 4.29
N SER A 165 4.43 4.79 5.50
CA SER A 165 3.92 6.15 5.71
C SER A 165 4.65 6.87 6.83
N GLN A 166 5.04 8.13 6.57
CA GLN A 166 5.50 9.03 7.63
C GLN A 166 4.34 9.47 8.53
N SER A 167 3.17 9.72 7.93
CA SER A 167 1.96 10.07 8.68
C SER A 167 1.23 8.82 9.19
N GLY A 168 1.16 8.65 10.51
CA GLY A 168 0.48 7.51 11.10
C GLY A 168 -1.03 7.48 10.83
N ALA A 169 -1.71 8.62 10.93
CA ALA A 169 -3.15 8.72 10.64
C ALA A 169 -3.46 8.31 9.19
N LEU A 170 -2.68 8.80 8.23
CA LEU A 170 -2.85 8.44 6.82
C LEU A 170 -2.51 6.96 6.56
N ALA A 171 -1.52 6.38 7.27
CA ALA A 171 -1.22 4.96 7.18
C ALA A 171 -2.44 4.10 7.55
N GLY A 172 -3.13 4.46 8.65
CA GLY A 172 -4.36 3.79 9.08
C GLY A 172 -5.49 3.95 8.06
N ILE A 173 -5.66 5.14 7.48
CA ILE A 173 -6.68 5.39 6.45
C ILE A 173 -6.41 4.57 5.18
N VAL A 174 -5.15 4.48 4.74
CA VAL A 174 -4.76 3.65 3.58
C VAL A 174 -5.14 2.18 3.82
N VAL A 175 -4.83 1.63 5.00
CA VAL A 175 -5.20 0.24 5.35
C VAL A 175 -6.72 0.07 5.38
N ASN A 176 -7.44 1.00 6.03
CA ASN A 176 -8.90 0.92 6.12
C ASN A 176 -9.55 0.93 4.72
N ARG A 177 -9.18 1.90 3.87
CA ARG A 177 -9.70 2.00 2.50
C ARG A 177 -9.28 0.81 1.63
N ALA A 178 -8.10 0.24 1.85
CA ALA A 178 -7.70 -0.99 1.18
C ALA A 178 -8.64 -2.13 1.54
N PHE A 179 -9.00 -2.29 2.82
CA PHE A 179 -9.92 -3.34 3.27
C PHE A 179 -11.37 -3.10 2.80
N ASP A 180 -11.83 -1.84 2.74
CA ASP A 180 -13.13 -1.48 2.13
C ASP A 180 -13.24 -1.94 0.66
N ARG A 181 -12.10 -2.10 -0.02
CA ARG A 181 -11.97 -2.59 -1.40
C ARG A 181 -11.43 -4.03 -1.50
N ARG A 182 -11.37 -4.75 -0.37
CA ARG A 182 -10.78 -6.08 -0.23
C ARG A 182 -9.38 -6.23 -0.84
N ILE A 183 -8.60 -5.16 -0.80
CA ILE A 183 -7.19 -5.16 -1.15
C ILE A 183 -6.42 -5.61 0.10
N GLY A 184 -5.88 -6.83 0.05
CA GLY A 184 -5.09 -7.36 1.16
C GLY A 184 -3.74 -6.67 1.30
N VAL A 185 -3.35 -6.39 2.54
CA VAL A 185 -2.10 -5.71 2.90
C VAL A 185 -1.07 -6.74 3.35
N SER A 186 0.20 -6.60 2.95
CA SER A 186 1.29 -7.43 3.44
C SER A 186 1.71 -6.96 4.83
N ALA A 187 2.22 -5.73 4.89
CA ALA A 187 2.46 -4.99 6.11
C ALA A 187 2.24 -3.48 5.90
N MET A 188 1.76 -2.80 6.93
CA MET A 188 1.73 -1.35 7.05
C MET A 188 2.71 -0.90 8.12
N VAL A 189 3.57 0.07 7.80
CA VAL A 189 4.58 0.62 8.72
C VAL A 189 4.46 2.14 8.76
N SER A 190 4.16 2.67 9.94
CA SER A 190 4.22 4.11 10.22
C SER A 190 5.57 4.47 10.83
N THR A 191 6.32 5.38 10.19
CA THR A 191 7.71 5.68 10.58
C THR A 191 7.84 6.91 11.48
N GLY A 192 6.86 7.82 11.46
CA GLY A 192 6.81 9.01 12.33
C GLY A 192 8.01 9.93 12.13
N ASN A 193 8.65 10.31 13.23
CA ASN A 193 9.85 11.16 13.22
C ASN A 193 11.08 10.46 12.63
N GLU A 194 11.01 9.14 12.44
CA GLU A 194 12.08 8.34 11.87
C GLU A 194 13.43 8.49 12.62
N LEU A 195 13.44 8.31 13.95
CA LEU A 195 14.69 8.26 14.72
C LEU A 195 15.55 7.09 14.23
N GLY A 196 14.94 5.92 14.06
CA GLY A 196 15.59 4.73 13.50
C GLY A 196 15.06 4.43 12.09
N VAL A 197 14.05 3.57 12.02
CA VAL A 197 13.47 3.09 10.76
C VAL A 197 12.87 4.24 9.95
N THR A 198 13.30 4.34 8.69
CA THR A 198 12.80 5.33 7.71
C THR A 198 11.93 4.67 6.65
N VAL A 199 11.17 5.47 5.88
CA VAL A 199 10.43 4.94 4.71
C VAL A 199 11.35 4.26 3.69
N SER A 200 12.60 4.69 3.54
CA SER A 200 13.59 4.05 2.67
C SER A 200 13.89 2.61 3.13
N GLU A 201 13.92 2.36 4.44
CA GLU A 201 14.13 1.01 4.99
C GLU A 201 12.90 0.14 4.85
N CYS A 202 11.71 0.73 4.94
CA CYS A 202 10.48 0.03 4.61
C CYS A 202 10.51 -0.42 3.14
N LEU A 203 10.96 0.44 2.21
CA LEU A 203 11.12 0.06 0.81
C LEU A 203 12.16 -1.07 0.62
N GLU A 204 13.28 -1.04 1.35
CA GLU A 204 14.26 -2.14 1.36
C GLU A 204 13.64 -3.46 1.82
N TYR A 205 12.86 -3.43 2.90
CA TYR A 205 12.13 -4.60 3.39
C TYR A 205 11.13 -5.12 2.35
N PHE A 206 10.31 -4.24 1.76
CA PHE A 206 9.33 -4.63 0.75
C PHE A 206 9.97 -5.14 -0.54
N ALA A 207 11.18 -4.67 -0.88
CA ALA A 207 11.96 -5.21 -2.00
C ALA A 207 12.30 -6.69 -1.78
N GLU A 208 12.64 -7.07 -0.55
CA GLU A 208 13.02 -8.43 -0.17
C GLU A 208 11.83 -9.33 0.15
N ASP A 209 10.69 -8.78 0.58
CA ASP A 209 9.53 -9.57 1.03
C ASP A 209 8.84 -10.28 -0.15
N PRO A 210 8.85 -11.62 -0.23
CA PRO A 210 8.20 -12.33 -1.33
C PRO A 210 6.68 -12.15 -1.35
N ARG A 211 6.07 -11.74 -0.22
CA ARG A 211 4.62 -11.52 -0.12
C ARG A 211 4.19 -10.17 -0.69
N THR A 212 5.08 -9.19 -0.71
CA THR A 212 4.79 -7.85 -1.22
C THR A 212 5.00 -7.79 -2.74
N ARG A 213 3.98 -7.33 -3.48
CA ARG A 213 4.03 -7.13 -4.93
C ARG A 213 3.98 -5.66 -5.36
N ALA A 214 3.39 -4.78 -4.57
CA ALA A 214 3.43 -3.33 -4.80
C ALA A 214 3.49 -2.58 -3.47
N VAL A 215 3.90 -1.31 -3.51
CA VAL A 215 4.02 -0.47 -2.29
C VAL A 215 3.25 0.83 -2.46
N ALA A 216 2.38 1.15 -1.50
CA ALA A 216 1.83 2.48 -1.29
C ALA A 216 2.76 3.27 -0.35
N LEU A 217 3.24 4.41 -0.81
CA LEU A 217 4.13 5.29 -0.06
C LEU A 217 3.43 6.62 0.22
N VAL A 218 3.37 7.01 1.49
CA VAL A 218 2.97 8.36 1.91
C VAL A 218 4.18 9.05 2.51
N ALA A 219 4.69 10.07 1.82
CA ALA A 219 5.94 10.74 2.20
C ALA A 219 5.78 12.25 2.25
N GLU A 220 6.23 12.86 3.33
CA GLU A 220 6.36 14.29 3.53
C GLU A 220 7.75 14.76 3.09
N GLY A 221 8.80 14.08 3.53
CA GLY A 221 10.19 14.43 3.23
C GLY A 221 11.11 13.22 3.19
N ILE A 222 12.11 13.24 2.31
CA ILE A 222 13.13 12.20 2.22
C ILE A 222 14.46 12.78 2.71
N ARG A 223 14.94 12.31 3.86
CA ARG A 223 16.18 12.81 4.48
C ARG A 223 17.43 12.27 3.77
N ASP A 224 17.44 10.99 3.46
CA ASP A 224 18.51 10.32 2.72
C ASP A 224 18.02 9.93 1.32
N GLY A 225 18.22 10.85 0.37
CA GLY A 225 17.82 10.66 -1.02
C GLY A 225 18.59 9.55 -1.74
N ALA A 226 19.86 9.32 -1.36
CA ALA A 226 20.69 8.27 -1.95
C ALA A 226 20.17 6.88 -1.56
N ARG A 227 19.88 6.68 -0.27
CA ARG A 227 19.28 5.45 0.24
C ARG A 227 17.88 5.23 -0.30
N PHE A 228 17.04 6.27 -0.35
CA PHE A 228 15.71 6.18 -0.95
C PHE A 228 15.78 5.71 -2.41
N ARG A 229 16.63 6.35 -3.22
CA ARG A 229 16.83 5.96 -4.63
C ARG A 229 17.33 4.53 -4.75
N ALA A 230 18.26 4.10 -3.90
CA ALA A 230 18.75 2.73 -3.89
C ALA A 230 17.65 1.72 -3.54
N ALA A 231 16.84 2.01 -2.51
CA ALA A 231 15.73 1.17 -2.09
C ALA A 231 14.65 1.05 -3.18
N ALA A 232 14.24 2.18 -3.77
CA ALA A 232 13.30 2.21 -4.89
C ALA A 232 13.84 1.45 -6.11
N ALA A 233 15.14 1.56 -6.41
CA ALA A 233 15.76 0.80 -7.50
C ALA A 233 15.73 -0.72 -7.26
N ARG A 234 15.86 -1.17 -6.02
CA ARG A 234 15.72 -2.59 -5.66
C ARG A 234 14.30 -3.09 -5.91
N LEU A 235 13.28 -2.28 -5.57
CA LEU A 235 11.87 -2.57 -5.89
C LEU A 235 11.63 -2.64 -7.41
N THR A 236 12.14 -1.69 -8.19
CA THR A 236 12.07 -1.70 -9.66
C THR A 236 12.73 -2.95 -10.24
N ALA A 237 13.93 -3.32 -9.78
CA ALA A 237 14.63 -4.53 -10.22
C ALA A 237 13.82 -5.81 -9.90
N ALA A 238 13.23 -5.86 -8.71
CA ALA A 238 12.35 -6.94 -8.26
C ALA A 238 10.99 -6.97 -8.98
N GLY A 239 10.65 -5.93 -9.76
CA GLY A 239 9.36 -5.84 -10.45
C GLY A 239 8.20 -5.47 -9.55
N LYS A 240 8.48 -4.75 -8.45
CA LYS A 240 7.48 -4.32 -7.46
C LYS A 240 7.27 -2.81 -7.60
N PRO A 241 6.17 -2.34 -8.20
CA PRO A 241 5.93 -0.91 -8.37
C PRO A 241 5.69 -0.19 -7.04
N VAL A 242 6.03 1.09 -7.01
CA VAL A 242 5.74 2.01 -5.91
C VAL A 242 4.76 3.07 -6.41
N VAL A 243 3.70 3.31 -5.64
CA VAL A 243 2.76 4.40 -5.84
C VAL A 243 2.94 5.37 -4.68
N ALA A 244 3.20 6.63 -4.97
CA ALA A 244 3.58 7.62 -3.97
C ALA A 244 2.58 8.78 -3.92
N LEU A 245 2.06 9.03 -2.72
CA LEU A 245 1.44 10.29 -2.35
C LEU A 245 2.50 11.17 -1.70
N LYS A 246 3.12 12.05 -2.51
CA LYS A 246 4.15 12.98 -2.04
C LYS A 246 3.51 14.27 -1.55
N MET A 247 3.53 14.49 -0.24
CA MET A 247 2.99 15.69 0.38
C MET A 247 4.00 16.85 0.36
N GLY A 248 3.51 18.08 0.56
CA GLY A 248 4.37 19.27 0.62
C GLY A 248 4.88 19.77 -0.73
N GLY A 249 4.21 19.42 -1.84
CA GLY A 249 4.55 19.92 -3.18
C GLY A 249 4.21 21.41 -3.40
N SER A 250 3.19 21.94 -2.72
CA SER A 250 2.82 23.35 -2.82
C SER A 250 3.61 24.23 -1.84
N GLY A 251 3.73 25.53 -2.14
CA GLY A 251 4.39 26.49 -1.25
C GLY A 251 3.78 26.53 0.16
N VAL A 252 2.45 26.49 0.25
CA VAL A 252 1.73 26.44 1.53
C VAL A 252 1.94 25.09 2.24
N GLY A 253 1.80 23.98 1.51
CA GLY A 253 1.97 22.64 2.06
C GLY A 253 3.37 22.42 2.63
N ARG A 254 4.41 22.93 1.95
CA ARG A 254 5.80 22.89 2.42
C ARG A 254 6.00 23.68 3.71
N ARG A 255 5.42 24.88 3.83
CA ARG A 255 5.48 25.66 5.08
C ARG A 255 4.80 24.94 6.24
N ASN A 256 3.62 24.35 6.00
CA ASN A 256 2.89 23.60 7.02
C ASN A 256 3.62 22.32 7.43
N ALA A 257 4.23 21.60 6.48
CA ALA A 257 5.04 20.42 6.79
C ALA A 257 6.24 20.77 7.68
N LEU A 258 6.89 21.92 7.42
CA LEU A 258 8.00 22.42 8.23
C LEU A 258 7.56 22.74 9.67
N THR A 259 6.40 23.37 9.86
CA THR A 259 5.89 23.67 11.22
C THR A 259 5.35 22.45 11.94
N HIS A 260 4.83 21.45 11.21
CA HIS A 260 4.25 20.23 11.78
C HIS A 260 5.31 19.19 12.20
N THR A 261 6.39 19.04 11.42
CA THR A 261 7.41 18.00 11.67
C THR A 261 8.79 18.55 12.03
N GLY A 262 9.02 19.85 11.84
CA GLY A 262 10.34 20.47 12.02
C GLY A 262 11.36 20.07 10.95
N ALA A 263 10.98 19.27 9.95
CA ALA A 263 11.87 18.78 8.90
C ALA A 263 11.73 19.58 7.60
N LEU A 264 12.87 19.87 6.96
CA LEU A 264 12.90 20.48 5.63
C LEU A 264 12.29 19.52 4.60
N THR A 265 11.27 19.98 3.89
CA THR A 265 10.69 19.26 2.76
C THR A 265 11.67 19.31 1.58
N GLY A 266 12.09 18.14 1.08
CA GLY A 266 13.00 18.04 -0.07
C GLY A 266 12.39 18.58 -1.38
N SER A 267 13.24 18.81 -2.39
CA SER A 267 12.83 19.34 -3.70
C SER A 267 11.79 18.42 -4.39
N PRO A 268 10.61 18.96 -4.75
CA PRO A 268 9.62 18.25 -5.56
C PRO A 268 10.18 17.77 -6.90
N GLU A 269 11.03 18.58 -7.54
CA GLU A 269 11.65 18.30 -8.83
C GLU A 269 12.61 17.11 -8.74
N ALA A 270 13.39 17.05 -7.66
CA ALA A 270 14.28 15.92 -7.40
C ALA A 270 13.51 14.63 -7.16
N PHE A 271 12.40 14.69 -6.41
CA PHE A 271 11.53 13.53 -6.20
C PHE A 271 10.92 13.06 -7.53
N ALA A 272 10.34 13.97 -8.31
CA ALA A 272 9.75 13.67 -9.62
C ALA A 272 10.77 13.09 -10.61
N ALA A 273 12.02 13.58 -10.59
CA ALA A 273 13.09 13.03 -11.41
C ALA A 273 13.42 11.57 -11.05
N VAL A 274 13.53 11.26 -9.75
CA VAL A 274 13.75 9.89 -9.26
C VAL A 274 12.53 9.01 -9.57
N ALA A 275 11.32 9.54 -9.36
CA ALA A 275 10.07 8.84 -9.62
C ALA A 275 9.96 8.41 -11.08
N ARG A 276 10.16 9.34 -12.01
CA ARG A 276 10.19 9.07 -13.46
C ARG A 276 11.27 8.06 -13.83
N GLN A 277 12.47 8.16 -13.25
CA GLN A 277 13.57 7.26 -13.56
C GLN A 277 13.29 5.80 -13.13
N LEU A 278 12.64 5.62 -11.98
CA LEU A 278 12.43 4.30 -11.37
C LEU A 278 11.01 3.75 -11.57
N GLY A 279 10.13 4.53 -12.20
CA GLY A 279 8.75 4.15 -12.44
C GLY A 279 7.87 4.23 -11.19
N ILE A 280 8.18 5.14 -10.26
CA ILE A 280 7.29 5.44 -9.13
C ILE A 280 6.11 6.24 -9.68
N ALA A 281 4.89 5.77 -9.43
CA ALA A 281 3.67 6.45 -9.86
C ALA A 281 3.24 7.47 -8.81
N GLU A 282 3.26 8.75 -9.17
CA GLU A 282 2.79 9.81 -8.28
C GLU A 282 1.27 9.96 -8.38
N VAL A 283 0.63 10.16 -7.23
CA VAL A 283 -0.83 10.36 -7.09
C VAL A 283 -1.09 11.52 -6.13
N ASP A 284 -2.24 12.17 -6.28
CA ASP A 284 -2.60 13.36 -5.48
C ASP A 284 -3.60 13.07 -4.36
N THR A 285 -4.26 11.90 -4.40
CA THR A 285 -5.31 11.54 -3.45
C THR A 285 -5.06 10.18 -2.83
N LEU A 286 -5.60 9.98 -1.63
CA LEU A 286 -5.60 8.66 -0.97
C LEU A 286 -6.40 7.62 -1.76
N ASP A 287 -7.47 8.03 -2.45
CA ASP A 287 -8.27 7.13 -3.27
C ASP A 287 -7.47 6.59 -4.45
N ASP A 288 -6.74 7.48 -5.16
CA ASP A 288 -5.86 7.06 -6.23
C ASP A 288 -4.69 6.21 -5.69
N LEU A 289 -4.12 6.56 -4.52
CA LEU A 289 -3.06 5.76 -3.88
C LEU A 289 -3.51 4.32 -3.64
N VAL A 290 -4.65 4.14 -3.00
CA VAL A 290 -5.17 2.82 -2.63
C VAL A 290 -5.58 2.02 -3.86
N GLU A 291 -6.34 2.62 -4.78
CA GLU A 291 -6.84 1.91 -5.96
C GLU A 291 -5.71 1.54 -6.93
N VAL A 292 -4.78 2.47 -7.19
CA VAL A 292 -3.66 2.22 -8.12
C VAL A 292 -2.67 1.21 -7.52
N ALA A 293 -2.26 1.39 -6.25
CA ALA A 293 -1.34 0.45 -5.61
C ALA A 293 -1.99 -0.93 -5.42
N GLY A 294 -3.28 -0.96 -5.09
CA GLY A 294 -4.08 -2.18 -4.97
C GLY A 294 -4.14 -2.96 -6.27
N TYR A 295 -4.46 -2.30 -7.39
CA TYR A 295 -4.42 -2.90 -8.72
C TYR A 295 -3.04 -3.48 -9.03
N LEU A 296 -1.97 -2.70 -8.86
CA LEU A 296 -0.60 -3.12 -9.14
C LEU A 296 -0.09 -4.24 -8.21
N SER A 297 -0.68 -4.39 -7.02
CA SER A 297 -0.36 -5.50 -6.09
C SER A 297 -0.95 -6.86 -6.55
N ARG A 298 -2.01 -6.82 -7.36
CA ARG A 298 -2.78 -7.99 -7.81
C ARG A 298 -2.53 -8.33 -9.27
N GLU A 299 -2.37 -7.33 -10.12
CA GLU A 299 -2.20 -7.48 -11.56
C GLU A 299 -0.76 -7.18 -11.98
N GLY A 300 -0.06 -8.21 -12.44
CA GLY A 300 1.31 -8.11 -12.96
C GLY A 300 1.39 -8.00 -14.47
N ARG A 301 0.28 -8.21 -15.19
CA ARG A 301 0.24 -8.16 -16.66
C ARG A 301 0.05 -6.70 -17.11
N VAL A 302 0.87 -6.26 -18.05
CA VAL A 302 0.93 -4.84 -18.46
C VAL A 302 0.37 -4.69 -19.87
N PRO A 303 -0.63 -3.80 -20.09
CA PRO A 303 -1.19 -3.57 -21.41
C PRO A 303 -0.30 -2.64 -22.26
N ARG A 304 0.73 -3.19 -22.92
CA ARG A 304 1.76 -2.39 -23.62
C ARG A 304 1.21 -1.71 -24.87
N ARG A 305 0.58 -2.48 -25.75
CA ARG A 305 -0.09 -2.05 -26.99
C ARG A 305 -1.33 -1.21 -26.74
N GLY A 306 -1.91 -1.34 -25.55
CA GLY A 306 -3.14 -0.65 -25.17
C GLY A 306 -4.23 -1.61 -24.72
N VAL A 307 -5.42 -1.07 -24.54
CA VAL A 307 -6.60 -1.80 -24.07
C VAL A 307 -7.75 -1.72 -25.07
N ALA A 308 -8.55 -2.79 -25.15
CA ALA A 308 -9.89 -2.72 -25.70
C ALA A 308 -10.86 -2.27 -24.62
N VAL A 309 -11.73 -1.31 -24.92
CA VAL A 309 -12.80 -0.89 -24.02
C VAL A 309 -14.11 -1.47 -24.52
N VAL A 310 -14.92 -2.02 -23.61
CA VAL A 310 -16.32 -2.36 -23.84
C VAL A 310 -17.19 -1.62 -22.84
N ALA A 311 -18.27 -1.02 -23.32
CA ALA A 311 -19.21 -0.29 -22.48
C ALA A 311 -20.66 -0.59 -22.88
N THR A 312 -21.55 -0.60 -21.88
CA THR A 312 -23.01 -0.72 -22.07
C THR A 312 -23.69 0.64 -22.31
N SER A 313 -22.90 1.70 -22.45
CA SER A 313 -23.35 3.08 -22.62
C SER A 313 -22.32 3.90 -23.39
N GLY A 314 -22.77 4.62 -24.42
CA GLY A 314 -21.93 5.54 -25.19
C GLY A 314 -21.30 6.63 -24.34
N GLY A 315 -22.00 7.15 -23.33
CA GLY A 315 -21.44 8.16 -22.41
C GLY A 315 -20.28 7.61 -21.58
N ALA A 316 -20.41 6.38 -21.07
CA ALA A 316 -19.32 5.72 -20.34
C ALA A 316 -18.14 5.37 -21.26
N SER A 317 -18.42 5.03 -22.51
CA SER A 317 -17.40 4.81 -23.55
C SER A 317 -16.57 6.08 -23.80
N ILE A 318 -17.22 7.21 -24.10
CA ILE A 318 -16.56 8.51 -24.34
C ILE A 318 -15.73 8.93 -23.12
N MET A 319 -16.36 8.94 -21.95
CA MET A 319 -15.69 9.33 -20.70
C MET A 319 -14.44 8.47 -20.43
N THR A 320 -14.49 7.18 -20.74
CA THR A 320 -13.34 6.28 -20.52
C THR A 320 -12.24 6.53 -21.55
N ALA A 321 -12.62 6.73 -22.83
CA ALA A 321 -11.68 7.06 -23.89
C ALA A 321 -10.90 8.34 -23.56
N ASP A 322 -11.60 9.41 -23.17
CA ASP A 322 -10.99 10.68 -22.78
C ASP A 322 -9.96 10.50 -21.65
N GLN A 323 -10.31 9.73 -20.61
CA GLN A 323 -9.42 9.52 -19.47
C GLN A 323 -8.20 8.66 -19.81
N LEU A 324 -8.35 7.67 -20.71
CA LEU A 324 -7.26 6.83 -21.20
C LEU A 324 -6.31 7.63 -22.09
N GLU A 325 -6.84 8.41 -23.03
CA GLU A 325 -6.07 9.26 -23.95
C GLU A 325 -5.30 10.34 -23.19
N ALA A 326 -5.95 11.04 -22.25
CA ALA A 326 -5.31 12.07 -21.42
C ALA A 326 -4.12 11.55 -20.59
N ARG A 327 -3.99 10.23 -20.41
CA ARG A 327 -2.89 9.57 -19.68
C ARG A 327 -1.99 8.73 -20.59
N GLY A 328 -2.17 8.84 -21.90
CA GLY A 328 -1.38 8.15 -22.92
C GLY A 328 -1.53 6.63 -22.88
N VAL A 329 -2.69 6.11 -22.45
CA VAL A 329 -3.03 4.68 -22.53
C VAL A 329 -3.69 4.43 -23.89
N PRO A 330 -3.03 3.71 -24.82
CA PRO A 330 -3.56 3.57 -26.18
C PRO A 330 -4.83 2.71 -26.22
N MET A 331 -5.69 3.04 -27.17
CA MET A 331 -6.83 2.24 -27.58
C MET A 331 -6.69 1.92 -29.07
N PRO A 332 -5.91 0.88 -29.43
CA PRO A 332 -5.69 0.55 -30.83
C PRO A 332 -7.01 0.06 -31.45
N ARG A 333 -7.16 0.32 -32.75
CA ARG A 333 -8.23 -0.23 -33.58
C ARG A 333 -8.23 -1.76 -33.47
N LEU A 334 -9.41 -2.36 -33.36
CA LEU A 334 -9.54 -3.82 -33.33
C LEU A 334 -9.19 -4.40 -34.69
N ARG A 335 -8.70 -5.65 -34.70
CA ARG A 335 -8.38 -6.31 -35.97
C ARG A 335 -9.67 -6.61 -36.74
N PRO A 336 -9.64 -6.61 -38.09
CA PRO A 336 -10.83 -6.86 -38.91
C PRO A 336 -11.58 -8.13 -38.53
N ARG A 337 -10.85 -9.21 -38.20
CA ARG A 337 -11.44 -10.48 -37.74
C ARG A 337 -12.22 -10.36 -36.42
N THR A 338 -11.78 -9.49 -35.52
CA THR A 338 -12.44 -9.21 -34.23
C THR A 338 -13.69 -8.38 -34.47
N VAL A 339 -13.60 -7.34 -35.31
CA VAL A 339 -14.75 -6.53 -35.73
C VAL A 339 -15.83 -7.40 -36.38
N ALA A 340 -15.44 -8.32 -37.28
CA ALA A 340 -16.37 -9.27 -37.90
C ALA A 340 -17.00 -10.26 -36.90
N ALA A 341 -16.25 -10.70 -35.89
CA ALA A 341 -16.80 -11.54 -34.83
C ALA A 341 -17.80 -10.78 -33.94
N LEU A 342 -17.49 -9.53 -33.58
CA LEU A 342 -18.40 -8.65 -32.84
C LEU A 342 -19.67 -8.37 -33.64
N ALA A 343 -19.58 -8.21 -34.97
CA ALA A 343 -20.75 -8.01 -35.83
C ALA A 343 -21.76 -9.16 -35.80
N ARG A 344 -21.32 -10.39 -35.47
CA ARG A 344 -22.22 -11.54 -35.30
C ARG A 344 -22.88 -11.60 -33.93
N LEU A 345 -22.32 -10.92 -32.92
CA LEU A 345 -22.80 -10.93 -31.54
C LEU A 345 -23.67 -9.71 -31.22
N LEU A 346 -23.40 -8.58 -31.88
CA LEU A 346 -24.03 -7.30 -31.60
C LEU A 346 -25.16 -7.02 -32.58
N PRO A 347 -26.28 -6.42 -32.11
CA PRO A 347 -27.39 -6.06 -32.98
C PRO A 347 -26.97 -5.00 -34.01
N ASP A 348 -27.74 -4.88 -35.09
CA ASP A 348 -27.43 -3.96 -36.19
C ASP A 348 -27.28 -2.49 -35.75
N TYR A 349 -28.07 -2.08 -34.75
CA TYR A 349 -28.07 -0.73 -34.19
C TYR A 349 -26.88 -0.43 -33.27
N ALA A 350 -26.07 -1.42 -32.87
CA ALA A 350 -24.82 -1.20 -32.17
C ALA A 350 -23.77 -0.70 -33.18
N ARG A 351 -23.73 0.63 -33.37
CA ARG A 351 -22.98 1.28 -34.47
C ARG A 351 -21.46 1.18 -34.32
N THR A 352 -20.94 1.16 -33.09
CA THR A 352 -19.50 1.11 -32.80
C THR A 352 -19.05 -0.31 -32.50
N ARG A 353 -18.59 -1.01 -33.55
CA ARG A 353 -18.02 -2.38 -33.48
C ARG A 353 -16.49 -2.39 -33.45
N ASP A 354 -15.88 -1.27 -33.04
CA ASP A 354 -14.43 -1.06 -32.95
C ASP A 354 -14.06 -0.65 -31.51
N ASN A 355 -12.89 -0.08 -31.25
CA ASN A 355 -12.44 0.30 -29.92
C ASN A 355 -12.67 1.81 -29.64
N PRO A 356 -13.56 2.20 -28.69
CA PRO A 356 -14.35 1.37 -27.79
C PRO A 356 -15.57 0.68 -28.42
N VAL A 357 -15.90 -0.50 -27.92
CA VAL A 357 -17.11 -1.25 -28.31
C VAL A 357 -18.27 -0.78 -27.44
N ASP A 358 -19.30 -0.21 -28.06
CA ASP A 358 -20.57 0.08 -27.38
C ASP A 358 -21.56 -1.06 -27.64
N VAL A 359 -21.84 -1.82 -26.60
CA VAL A 359 -22.78 -2.96 -26.68
C VAL A 359 -24.23 -2.57 -26.46
N THR A 360 -24.50 -1.28 -26.21
CA THR A 360 -25.81 -0.75 -25.83
C THR A 360 -26.36 -1.34 -24.53
N ALA A 361 -27.44 -0.76 -24.00
CA ALA A 361 -27.99 -1.19 -22.70
C ALA A 361 -28.72 -2.55 -22.75
N GLY A 362 -29.15 -3.02 -23.93
CA GLY A 362 -30.04 -4.17 -24.08
C GLY A 362 -29.36 -5.53 -24.29
N LEU A 363 -28.02 -5.59 -24.30
CA LEU A 363 -27.31 -6.84 -24.60
C LEU A 363 -27.51 -7.88 -23.48
N SER A 364 -27.88 -9.10 -23.86
CA SER A 364 -27.98 -10.21 -22.90
C SER A 364 -26.62 -10.54 -22.30
N GLU A 365 -26.61 -11.07 -21.07
CA GLU A 365 -25.38 -11.41 -20.36
C GLU A 365 -24.56 -12.51 -21.05
N ALA A 366 -25.23 -13.48 -21.68
CA ALA A 366 -24.57 -14.51 -22.48
C ALA A 366 -23.80 -13.91 -23.66
N LEU A 367 -24.40 -12.94 -24.37
CA LEU A 367 -23.72 -12.24 -25.47
C LEU A 367 -22.61 -11.32 -24.95
N PHE A 368 -22.81 -10.67 -23.80
CA PHE A 368 -21.81 -9.81 -23.17
C PHE A 368 -20.53 -10.59 -22.81
N ALA A 369 -20.68 -11.79 -22.25
CA ALA A 369 -19.58 -12.73 -22.03
C ALA A 369 -18.82 -13.04 -23.34
N GLY A 370 -19.55 -13.36 -24.43
CA GLY A 370 -18.95 -13.61 -25.74
C GLY A 370 -18.21 -12.39 -26.33
N VAL A 371 -18.69 -11.17 -26.07
CA VAL A 371 -17.99 -9.93 -26.45
C VAL A 371 -16.67 -9.80 -25.70
N LEU A 372 -16.66 -9.99 -24.37
CA LEU A 372 -15.43 -9.95 -23.57
C LEU A 372 -14.41 -10.97 -24.06
N GLU A 373 -14.83 -12.21 -24.32
CA GLU A 373 -13.98 -13.27 -24.86
C GLU A 373 -13.40 -12.92 -26.23
N THR A 374 -14.23 -12.34 -27.11
CA THR A 374 -13.81 -11.87 -28.44
C THR A 374 -12.73 -10.79 -28.34
N LEU A 375 -12.87 -9.83 -27.42
CA LEU A 375 -11.87 -8.79 -27.18
C LEU A 375 -10.60 -9.34 -26.54
N VAL A 376 -10.72 -10.28 -25.61
CA VAL A 376 -9.58 -10.99 -25.02
C VAL A 376 -8.81 -11.80 -26.06
N ALA A 377 -9.46 -12.29 -27.12
CA ALA A 377 -8.78 -13.00 -28.21
C ALA A 377 -8.07 -12.07 -29.21
N ASP A 378 -8.27 -10.74 -29.12
CA ASP A 378 -7.66 -9.80 -30.05
C ASP A 378 -6.18 -9.50 -29.72
N ALA A 379 -5.24 -10.15 -30.39
CA ALA A 379 -3.81 -9.88 -30.32
C ALA A 379 -3.38 -8.42 -30.65
N GLY A 380 -4.26 -7.54 -31.12
CA GLY A 380 -4.00 -6.11 -31.27
C GLY A 380 -3.99 -5.35 -29.93
N VAL A 381 -4.63 -5.89 -28.90
CA VAL A 381 -4.68 -5.31 -27.54
C VAL A 381 -4.01 -6.22 -26.53
N ASP A 382 -3.55 -5.63 -25.43
CA ASP A 382 -2.90 -6.34 -24.33
C ASP A 382 -3.73 -6.30 -23.04
N GLY A 383 -4.98 -5.85 -23.10
CA GLY A 383 -5.90 -5.80 -21.98
C GLY A 383 -7.31 -5.46 -22.41
N VAL A 384 -8.28 -5.75 -21.56
CA VAL A 384 -9.69 -5.40 -21.77
C VAL A 384 -10.21 -4.63 -20.56
N VAL A 385 -10.88 -3.52 -20.83
CA VAL A 385 -11.57 -2.70 -19.85
C VAL A 385 -13.06 -2.83 -20.09
N THR A 386 -13.81 -3.15 -19.04
CA THR A 386 -15.27 -3.22 -19.10
C THR A 386 -15.90 -2.14 -18.23
N MET A 387 -16.78 -1.34 -18.83
CA MET A 387 -17.56 -0.31 -18.15
C MET A 387 -18.94 -0.84 -17.80
N VAL A 388 -19.29 -0.80 -16.52
CA VAL A 388 -20.59 -1.29 -16.04
C VAL A 388 -21.41 -0.13 -15.48
N THR A 389 -22.54 0.17 -16.11
CA THR A 389 -23.36 1.36 -15.81
C THR A 389 -24.74 1.08 -15.21
N GLY A 390 -25.20 -0.18 -15.16
CA GLY A 390 -26.58 -0.49 -14.80
C GLY A 390 -26.80 -1.98 -14.50
N ALA A 391 -28.07 -2.39 -14.51
CA ALA A 391 -28.66 -3.62 -13.94
C ALA A 391 -27.94 -4.96 -14.23
N ARG A 392 -28.38 -6.01 -13.51
CA ARG A 392 -27.82 -7.38 -13.49
C ARG A 392 -26.40 -7.46 -12.93
N GLY A 393 -26.16 -6.73 -11.84
CA GLY A 393 -24.83 -6.59 -11.26
C GLY A 393 -24.12 -7.91 -10.97
N VAL A 394 -24.79 -8.86 -10.29
CA VAL A 394 -24.18 -10.15 -9.93
C VAL A 394 -23.78 -10.97 -11.16
N GLU A 395 -24.69 -11.19 -12.10
CA GLU A 395 -24.42 -12.00 -13.30
C GLU A 395 -23.33 -11.37 -14.18
N ARG A 396 -23.34 -10.04 -14.32
CA ARG A 396 -22.29 -9.31 -15.02
C ARG A 396 -20.93 -9.47 -14.32
N ALA A 397 -20.89 -9.36 -12.99
CA ALA A 397 -19.68 -9.58 -12.21
C ALA A 397 -19.12 -11.00 -12.40
N GLU A 398 -19.98 -12.01 -12.43
CA GLU A 398 -19.59 -13.40 -12.65
C GLU A 398 -19.05 -13.64 -14.06
N ASN A 399 -19.66 -13.04 -15.08
CA ASN A 399 -19.16 -13.07 -16.45
C ASN A 399 -17.76 -12.43 -16.56
N VAL A 400 -17.59 -11.24 -15.99
CA VAL A 400 -16.28 -10.56 -15.98
C VAL A 400 -15.24 -11.42 -15.26
N ALA A 401 -15.59 -11.97 -14.09
CA ALA A 401 -14.67 -12.81 -13.32
C ALA A 401 -14.27 -14.10 -14.05
N ARG A 402 -15.23 -14.77 -14.70
CA ARG A 402 -14.99 -15.98 -15.50
C ARG A 402 -14.00 -15.69 -16.63
N VAL A 403 -14.22 -14.62 -17.39
CA VAL A 403 -13.33 -14.23 -18.48
C VAL A 403 -11.96 -13.77 -17.94
N ALA A 404 -11.93 -12.98 -16.88
CA ALA A 404 -10.69 -12.49 -16.27
C ALA A 404 -9.75 -13.62 -15.78
N ARG A 405 -10.33 -14.70 -15.23
CA ARG A 405 -9.58 -15.89 -14.77
C ARG A 405 -9.00 -16.71 -15.91
N ALA A 406 -9.72 -16.82 -17.04
CA ALA A 406 -9.27 -17.57 -18.20
C ALA A 406 -8.31 -16.77 -19.10
N ALA A 407 -8.35 -15.43 -19.04
CA ALA A 407 -7.57 -14.56 -19.90
C ALA A 407 -6.07 -14.58 -19.54
N ALA A 408 -5.20 -14.62 -20.56
CA ALA A 408 -3.75 -14.42 -20.40
C ALA A 408 -3.35 -12.94 -20.23
N ARG A 409 -4.32 -12.03 -20.24
CA ARG A 409 -4.17 -10.57 -20.22
C ARG A 409 -5.11 -9.95 -19.17
N PRO A 410 -4.83 -8.74 -18.66
CA PRO A 410 -5.69 -8.10 -17.67
C PRO A 410 -7.09 -7.85 -18.25
N VAL A 411 -8.10 -8.23 -17.48
CA VAL A 411 -9.50 -7.84 -17.68
C VAL A 411 -9.89 -7.04 -16.45
N VAL A 412 -10.22 -5.76 -16.65
CA VAL A 412 -10.41 -4.80 -15.57
C VAL A 412 -11.80 -4.21 -15.66
N ALA A 413 -12.54 -4.24 -14.55
CA ALA A 413 -13.85 -3.60 -14.46
C ALA A 413 -13.72 -2.15 -14.00
N CYS A 414 -14.57 -1.27 -14.53
CA CYS A 414 -14.86 0.01 -13.95
C CYS A 414 -16.38 0.16 -13.79
N TRP A 415 -16.81 0.20 -12.54
CA TRP A 415 -18.20 0.09 -12.14
C TRP A 415 -18.75 1.45 -11.73
N LEU A 416 -19.64 1.98 -12.57
CA LEU A 416 -20.24 3.30 -12.43
C LEU A 416 -21.63 3.26 -11.79
N GLY A 417 -22.30 2.10 -11.80
CA GLY A 417 -23.69 1.93 -11.40
C GLY A 417 -24.02 2.15 -9.91
N GLY A 418 -23.04 2.51 -9.07
CA GLY A 418 -23.25 2.89 -7.67
C GLY A 418 -24.12 1.91 -6.87
N SER A 419 -25.04 2.44 -6.07
CA SER A 419 -25.96 1.66 -5.21
C SER A 419 -26.94 0.77 -5.99
N LEU A 420 -27.23 1.09 -7.26
CA LEU A 420 -28.13 0.29 -8.10
C LEU A 420 -27.58 -1.10 -8.40
N THR A 421 -26.27 -1.29 -8.23
CA THR A 421 -25.55 -2.52 -8.60
C THR A 421 -24.43 -2.84 -7.61
N GLU A 422 -24.65 -2.47 -6.35
CA GLU A 422 -23.69 -2.72 -5.26
C GLU A 422 -23.46 -4.22 -5.06
N ASP A 423 -24.48 -5.04 -5.30
CA ASP A 423 -24.42 -6.50 -5.30
C ASP A 423 -23.36 -7.04 -6.29
N GLY A 424 -23.31 -6.49 -7.51
CA GLY A 424 -22.30 -6.82 -8.51
C GLY A 424 -20.89 -6.40 -8.11
N LEU A 425 -20.74 -5.20 -7.55
CA LEU A 425 -19.48 -4.72 -6.97
C LEU A 425 -18.95 -5.66 -5.89
N ARG A 426 -19.82 -6.01 -4.92
CA ARG A 426 -19.50 -6.94 -3.83
C ARG A 426 -19.11 -8.31 -4.38
N ARG A 427 -19.79 -8.76 -5.44
CA ARG A 427 -19.48 -10.03 -6.11
C ARG A 427 -18.11 -10.01 -6.80
N LEU A 428 -17.72 -8.92 -7.45
CA LEU A 428 -16.36 -8.79 -8.01
C LEU A 428 -15.28 -8.84 -6.92
N ASP A 429 -15.54 -8.21 -5.77
CA ASP A 429 -14.64 -8.22 -4.61
C ASP A 429 -14.49 -9.63 -4.02
N GLU A 430 -15.57 -10.42 -3.91
CA GLU A 430 -15.54 -11.84 -3.54
C GLU A 430 -14.73 -12.69 -4.51
N LEU A 431 -14.88 -12.42 -5.81
CA LEU A 431 -14.21 -13.18 -6.87
C LEU A 431 -12.77 -12.73 -7.12
N ALA A 432 -12.30 -11.74 -6.36
CA ALA A 432 -10.98 -11.13 -6.46
C ALA A 432 -10.66 -10.58 -7.87
N VAL A 433 -11.65 -9.98 -8.53
CA VAL A 433 -11.44 -9.23 -9.78
C VAL A 433 -11.12 -7.76 -9.47
N PRO A 434 -10.10 -7.14 -10.09
CA PRO A 434 -9.86 -5.72 -9.94
C PRO A 434 -11.01 -4.88 -10.49
N CYS A 435 -11.55 -3.99 -9.66
CA CYS A 435 -12.66 -3.12 -10.02
C CYS A 435 -12.39 -1.68 -9.56
N PHE A 436 -12.45 -0.74 -10.51
CA PHE A 436 -12.39 0.69 -10.26
C PHE A 436 -13.80 1.27 -10.17
N ARG A 437 -13.93 2.43 -9.52
CA ARG A 437 -15.19 3.20 -9.49
C ARG A 437 -15.10 4.51 -10.28
N SER A 438 -13.92 4.80 -10.83
CA SER A 438 -13.64 6.01 -11.60
C SER A 438 -12.83 5.65 -12.85
N PRO A 439 -13.26 6.09 -14.05
CA PRO A 439 -12.46 5.93 -15.27
C PRO A 439 -11.13 6.67 -15.18
N ARG A 440 -11.08 7.79 -14.44
CA ARG A 440 -9.87 8.57 -14.16
C ARG A 440 -8.82 7.73 -13.44
N THR A 441 -9.22 7.11 -12.32
CA THR A 441 -8.33 6.29 -11.48
C THR A 441 -7.94 4.99 -12.18
N LEU A 442 -8.88 4.36 -12.92
CA LEU A 442 -8.58 3.24 -13.80
C LEU A 442 -7.46 3.58 -14.80
N ALA A 443 -7.63 4.68 -15.55
CA ALA A 443 -6.66 5.10 -16.54
C ALA A 443 -5.30 5.44 -15.89
N GLN A 444 -5.31 6.03 -14.70
CA GLN A 444 -4.10 6.28 -13.91
C GLN A 444 -3.39 4.99 -13.51
N ALA A 445 -4.12 3.95 -13.11
CA ALA A 445 -3.56 2.63 -12.82
C ALA A 445 -2.92 1.97 -14.04
N LEU A 446 -3.59 2.00 -15.19
CA LEU A 446 -3.04 1.44 -16.44
C LEU A 446 -1.82 2.22 -16.91
N ALA A 447 -1.84 3.56 -16.80
CA ALA A 447 -0.70 4.41 -17.11
C ALA A 447 0.49 4.13 -16.18
N ALA A 448 0.25 3.97 -14.88
CA ALA A 448 1.25 3.61 -13.88
C ALA A 448 1.90 2.25 -14.19
N ALA A 449 1.10 1.22 -14.52
CA ALA A 449 1.60 -0.09 -14.92
C ALA A 449 2.55 0.00 -16.13
N ARG A 450 2.15 0.76 -17.16
CA ARG A 450 2.95 0.95 -18.37
C ARG A 450 4.22 1.77 -18.10
N ALA A 451 4.13 2.82 -17.28
CA ALA A 451 5.28 3.65 -16.92
C ALA A 451 6.31 2.84 -16.12
N PHE A 452 5.85 2.04 -15.16
CA PHE A 452 6.71 1.14 -14.39
C PHE A 452 7.40 0.09 -15.28
N ASP A 453 6.67 -0.55 -16.20
CA ASP A 453 7.24 -1.52 -17.13
C ASP A 453 8.36 -0.92 -18.00
N ARG A 454 8.13 0.28 -18.55
CA ARG A 454 9.15 1.02 -19.31
C ARG A 454 10.37 1.38 -18.46
N ALA A 455 10.14 1.91 -17.26
CA ALA A 455 11.22 2.28 -16.35
C ALA A 455 12.04 1.06 -15.93
N ARG A 456 11.39 -0.07 -15.64
CA ARG A 456 12.03 -1.34 -15.31
C ARG A 456 12.86 -1.89 -16.48
N ALA A 457 12.33 -1.85 -17.69
CA ALA A 457 13.07 -2.26 -18.89
C ALA A 457 14.31 -1.39 -19.09
N ALA A 458 14.16 -0.06 -19.00
CA ALA A 458 15.27 0.88 -19.08
C ALA A 458 16.30 0.67 -17.97
N TRP A 459 15.85 0.39 -16.74
CA TRP A 459 16.73 0.12 -15.61
C TRP A 459 17.56 -1.15 -15.80
N ARG A 460 16.96 -2.24 -16.28
CA ARG A 460 17.67 -3.49 -16.61
C ARG A 460 18.64 -3.32 -17.79
N GLY A 461 18.31 -2.44 -18.74
CA GLY A 461 19.18 -2.14 -19.89
C GLY A 461 20.39 -1.27 -19.55
N ARG A 462 20.39 -0.56 -18.41
CA ARG A 462 21.56 0.19 -17.95
C ARG A 462 22.62 -0.78 -17.45
N ARG A 463 23.63 -1.05 -18.30
CA ARG A 463 24.90 -1.63 -17.82
C ARG A 463 25.38 -0.79 -16.63
N PRO A 464 25.87 -1.40 -15.54
CA PRO A 464 26.48 -0.62 -14.47
C PRO A 464 27.57 0.24 -15.10
N LEU A 465 27.52 1.55 -14.86
CA LEU A 465 28.62 2.44 -15.21
C LEU A 465 29.86 1.82 -14.55
N ARG A 466 30.77 1.26 -15.35
CA ARG A 466 32.09 0.87 -14.88
C ARG A 466 32.75 2.17 -14.44
N VAL A 467 32.72 2.44 -13.13
CA VAL A 467 33.54 3.49 -12.55
C VAL A 467 34.97 3.03 -12.82
N ARG A 468 35.61 3.63 -13.83
CA ARG A 468 37.05 3.52 -13.99
C ARG A 468 37.63 4.15 -12.74
N ALA A 469 38.17 3.34 -11.84
CA ALA A 469 39.11 3.83 -10.84
C ALA A 469 40.19 4.59 -11.62
N ARG A 470 40.30 5.90 -11.38
CA ARG A 470 41.44 6.66 -11.91
C ARG A 470 42.71 6.12 -11.23
N PRO A 471 43.81 6.01 -11.99
CA PRO A 471 45.04 5.36 -11.55
C PRO A 471 45.67 6.04 -10.34
#